data_AF-A0A931T033-F1
#
_entry.id   AF-A0A931T033-F1
#
_cell.length_a   1.000
_cell.length_b   1.000
_cell.length_c   1.000
_cell.angle_alpha   90.00
_cell.angle_beta   90.00
_cell.angle_gamma   90.00
#
_symmetry.space_group_name_H-M   'P 1'
#
loop_
_entity.id
_entity.type
_entity.pdbx_description
1 polymer ?
#
loop_
_entity_poly.entity_id
_entity_poly.type
_entity_poly.pdbx_seq_one_letter_code
_entity_poly.pdbx_strand_id
1 'polypeptide(L)'
;MRPDPKRFDEMTRRQLLRRAALLAGGALAGPALFQLIRAGDPLAIAFAQGLFDRIKGLPPEVTSNKDFYVVSKNPPGFDPVVNGERWTLEIAGLVSRPVKLAYSSIRALPSVERYHTLECISNEIGGNLI
;
A
#
# COMPACT_ATOMS: atom_id res chain seq x y z
N MET A 1 36.96 48.74 20.32
CA MET A 1 36.03 47.59 20.45
C MET A 1 36.68 46.40 19.75
N ARG A 2 37.23 45.42 20.49
CA ARG A 2 37.76 44.18 19.88
C ARG A 2 36.57 43.26 19.54
N PRO A 3 36.57 42.58 18.38
CA PRO A 3 35.55 41.58 18.09
C PRO A 3 35.76 40.39 19.03
N ASP A 4 34.70 39.96 19.71
CA ASP A 4 34.69 38.78 20.57
C ASP A 4 34.91 37.51 19.71
N PRO A 5 36.07 36.85 19.83
CA PRO A 5 36.37 35.69 19.02
C PRO A 5 35.88 34.44 19.76
N LYS A 6 34.82 33.85 19.18
CA LYS A 6 34.29 32.50 19.46
C LYS A 6 33.16 32.43 20.47
N ARG A 7 31.95 32.81 20.03
CA ARG A 7 30.73 32.14 20.50
C ARG A 7 30.53 30.84 19.70
N PHE A 8 31.40 29.86 19.93
CA PHE A 8 30.95 28.48 19.73
C PHE A 8 29.89 28.25 20.80
N ASP A 9 28.69 27.87 20.40
CA ASP A 9 27.56 27.57 21.28
C ASP A 9 28.05 26.63 22.41
N GLU A 10 28.27 27.17 23.63
CA GLU A 10 28.81 26.42 24.76
C GLU A 10 27.74 25.42 25.22
N MET A 11 27.79 24.24 24.63
CA MET A 11 26.86 23.16 24.90
C MET A 11 27.00 22.73 26.37
N THR A 12 25.96 22.99 27.16
CA THR A 12 25.96 22.69 28.60
C THR A 12 26.14 21.18 28.85
N ARG A 13 26.74 20.80 29.99
CA ARG A 13 26.92 19.40 30.40
C ARG A 13 25.63 18.58 30.31
N ARG A 14 24.48 19.18 30.63
CA ARG A 14 23.15 18.54 30.51
C ARG A 14 22.76 18.29 29.05
N GLN A 15 23.05 19.21 28.15
CA GLN A 15 22.83 19.03 26.71
C GLN A 15 23.80 17.98 26.13
N LEU A 16 25.06 17.98 26.55
CA LEU A 16 26.05 16.97 26.15
C LEU A 16 25.59 15.56 26.58
N LEU A 17 25.23 15.38 27.85
CA LEU A 17 24.78 14.08 28.37
C LEU A 17 23.47 13.61 27.69
N ARG A 18 22.53 14.51 27.43
CA ARG A 18 21.29 14.17 26.71
C ARG A 18 21.58 13.74 25.27
N ARG A 19 22.44 14.46 24.55
CA ARG A 19 22.81 14.11 23.17
C ARG A 19 23.61 12.81 23.12
N ALA A 20 24.54 12.61 24.05
CA ALA A 20 25.29 11.36 24.17
C ALA A 20 24.35 10.17 24.47
N ALA A 21 23.38 10.34 25.36
CA ALA A 21 22.38 9.31 25.65
C ALA A 21 21.49 9.00 24.45
N LEU A 22 21.05 10.02 23.69
CA LEU A 22 20.28 9.83 22.45
C LEU A 22 21.08 9.10 21.38
N LEU A 23 22.34 9.48 21.17
CA LEU A 23 23.23 8.82 20.21
C LEU A 23 23.52 7.37 20.62
N ALA A 24 23.82 7.12 21.89
CA ALA A 24 24.05 5.78 22.41
C ALA A 24 22.78 4.91 22.32
N GLY A 25 21.61 5.46 22.68
CA GLY A 25 20.33 4.78 22.53
C GLY A 25 20.03 4.44 21.07
N GLY A 26 20.27 5.37 20.15
CA GLY A 26 20.13 5.14 18.71
C GLY A 26 21.10 4.07 18.16
N ALA A 27 22.35 4.07 18.62
CA ALA A 27 23.35 3.08 18.19
C ALA A 27 23.03 1.66 18.70
N LEU A 28 22.42 1.53 19.88
CA LEU A 28 22.05 0.24 20.47
C LEU A 28 20.71 -0.29 19.92
N ALA A 29 19.69 0.58 19.83
CA ALA A 29 18.35 0.18 19.40
C ALA A 29 18.17 0.20 17.88
N GLY A 30 18.95 1.01 17.17
CA GLY A 30 18.86 1.18 15.70
C GLY A 30 19.06 -0.12 14.92
N PRO A 31 20.09 -0.94 15.21
CA PRO A 31 20.29 -2.22 14.52
C PRO A 31 19.15 -3.21 14.77
N ALA A 32 18.62 -3.28 15.99
CA ALA A 32 17.48 -4.15 16.32
C ALA A 32 16.21 -3.70 15.59
N LEU A 33 15.93 -2.39 15.59
CA LEU A 33 14.81 -1.80 14.86
C LEU A 33 14.94 -2.03 13.33
N PHE A 34 16.15 -1.86 12.78
CA PHE A 34 16.41 -2.14 11.37
C PHE A 34 16.14 -3.60 11.01
N GLN A 35 16.53 -4.55 11.86
CA GLN A 35 16.27 -5.96 11.62
C GLN A 35 14.78 -6.31 11.73
N LEU A 36 14.04 -5.70 12.68
CA LEU A 36 12.59 -5.87 12.77
C LEU A 36 11.86 -5.37 11.52
N ILE A 37 12.26 -4.19 11.00
CA ILE A 37 11.70 -3.65 9.75
C ILE A 37 12.05 -4.56 8.57
N ARG A 38 13.32 -4.99 8.46
CA ARG A 38 13.77 -5.85 7.35
C ARG A 38 13.11 -7.23 7.38
N ALA A 39 12.84 -7.76 8.58
CA ALA A 39 12.17 -9.05 8.77
C ALA A 39 10.66 -9.00 8.55
N GLY A 40 10.07 -7.81 8.34
CA GLY A 40 8.62 -7.64 8.20
C GLY A 40 7.88 -7.94 9.50
N ASP A 41 8.43 -7.51 10.63
CA ASP A 41 7.80 -7.73 11.94
C ASP A 41 6.35 -7.16 11.96
N PRO A 42 5.35 -7.95 12.40
CA PRO A 42 3.95 -7.52 12.39
C PRO A 42 3.68 -6.23 13.17
N LEU A 43 4.43 -5.96 14.24
CA LEU A 43 4.26 -4.73 15.03
C LEU A 43 4.81 -3.51 14.28
N ALA A 44 5.90 -3.65 13.55
CA ALA A 44 6.46 -2.58 12.72
C ALA A 44 5.53 -2.24 11.55
N ILE A 45 4.93 -3.26 10.91
CA ILE A 45 3.92 -3.09 9.86
C ILE A 45 2.68 -2.39 10.42
N ALA A 46 2.12 -2.88 11.54
CA ALA A 46 0.94 -2.29 12.16
C ALA A 46 1.17 -0.83 12.59
N PHE A 47 2.37 -0.51 13.09
CA PHE A 47 2.73 0.87 13.42
C PHE A 47 2.78 1.77 12.18
N ALA A 48 3.37 1.30 11.08
CA ALA A 48 3.42 2.04 9.83
C ALA A 48 2.02 2.27 9.25
N GLN A 49 1.17 1.24 9.22
CA GLN A 49 -0.24 1.37 8.81
C GLN A 49 -0.99 2.38 9.68
N GLY A 50 -0.82 2.31 11.00
CA GLY A 50 -1.41 3.27 11.93
C GLY A 50 -0.90 4.72 11.81
N LEU A 51 0.18 4.97 11.05
CA LEU A 51 0.59 6.32 10.66
C LEU A 51 -0.14 6.81 9.41
N PHE A 52 -0.36 5.93 8.42
CA PHE A 52 -1.14 6.26 7.21
C PHE A 52 -2.61 6.55 7.55
N ASP A 53 -3.20 5.80 8.48
CA ASP A 53 -4.57 6.01 8.96
C ASP A 53 -4.80 7.40 9.59
N ARG A 54 -3.73 8.10 9.98
CA ARG A 54 -3.81 9.46 10.57
C ARG A 54 -3.88 10.55 9.50
N ILE A 55 -3.64 10.23 8.24
CA ILE A 55 -3.74 11.17 7.13
C ILE A 55 -5.22 11.30 6.76
N LYS A 56 -5.82 12.41 7.18
CA LYS A 56 -7.23 12.69 6.93
C LYS A 56 -7.53 12.67 5.43
N GLY A 57 -8.49 11.83 5.03
CA GLY A 57 -8.96 11.73 3.65
C GLY A 57 -8.23 10.69 2.79
N LEU A 58 -7.24 9.97 3.34
CA LEU A 58 -6.62 8.85 2.66
C LEU A 58 -7.51 7.59 2.80
N PRO A 59 -7.77 6.84 1.72
CA PRO A 59 -8.44 5.54 1.82
C PRO A 59 -7.53 4.53 2.56
N PRO A 60 -8.12 3.44 3.11
CA PRO A 60 -7.33 2.35 3.66
C PRO A 60 -6.40 1.76 2.59
N GLU A 61 -5.25 1.21 3.01
CA GLU A 61 -4.30 0.55 2.10
C GLU A 61 -4.95 -0.56 1.27
N VAL A 62 -5.90 -1.29 1.87
CA VAL A 62 -6.72 -2.28 1.20
C VAL A 62 -8.18 -1.90 1.35
N THR A 63 -8.79 -1.42 0.27
CA THR A 63 -10.22 -1.12 0.20
C THR A 63 -11.03 -2.41 0.34
N SER A 64 -12.01 -2.43 1.25
CA SER A 64 -12.87 -3.60 1.44
C SER A 64 -13.72 -3.86 0.19
N ASN A 65 -14.10 -5.11 -0.08
CA ASN A 65 -14.96 -5.44 -1.23
C ASN A 65 -16.30 -4.68 -1.22
N LYS A 66 -16.79 -4.26 -0.05
CA LYS A 66 -18.04 -3.52 0.09
C LYS A 66 -17.88 -2.04 -0.25
N ASP A 67 -16.70 -1.48 0.00
CA ASP A 67 -16.40 -0.06 -0.18
C ASP A 67 -15.69 0.21 -1.51
N PHE A 68 -15.28 -0.85 -2.24
CA PHE A 68 -14.68 -0.74 -3.56
C PHE A 68 -15.67 -0.14 -4.56
N TYR A 69 -15.26 0.91 -5.26
CA TYR A 69 -16.15 1.63 -6.17
C TYR A 69 -16.61 0.74 -7.34
N VAL A 70 -17.85 0.94 -7.79
CA VAL A 70 -18.44 0.20 -8.91
C VAL A 70 -18.81 1.16 -10.02
N VAL A 71 -18.28 0.90 -11.22
CA VAL A 71 -18.70 1.58 -12.45
C VAL A 71 -19.25 0.52 -13.40
N SER A 72 -20.53 0.66 -13.76
CA SER A 72 -21.15 -0.17 -14.81
C SER A 72 -21.49 0.69 -16.02
N LYS A 73 -21.23 0.14 -17.21
CA LYS A 73 -21.69 0.71 -18.48
C LYS A 73 -23.11 0.26 -18.82
N ASN A 74 -23.63 -0.76 -18.13
CA ASN A 74 -24.99 -1.22 -18.31
C ASN A 74 -25.96 -0.25 -17.64
N PRO A 75 -27.22 -0.17 -18.12
CA PRO A 75 -28.25 0.54 -17.38
C PRO A 75 -28.41 -0.06 -15.96
N PRO A 76 -28.75 0.76 -14.95
CA PRO A 76 -28.89 0.29 -13.58
C PRO A 76 -29.85 -0.90 -13.48
N GLY A 77 -29.38 -2.00 -12.88
CA GLY A 77 -30.16 -3.24 -12.73
C GLY A 77 -30.09 -4.22 -13.91
N PHE A 78 -29.29 -3.92 -14.95
CA PHE A 78 -29.14 -4.76 -16.14
C PHE A 78 -27.79 -5.48 -16.22
N ASP A 79 -27.06 -5.54 -15.11
CA ASP A 79 -25.84 -6.35 -15.05
C ASP A 79 -26.19 -7.85 -15.18
N PRO A 80 -25.39 -8.63 -15.93
CA PRO A 80 -25.73 -10.01 -16.23
C PRO A 80 -25.61 -10.92 -15.00
N VAL A 81 -26.59 -11.80 -14.81
CA VAL A 81 -26.50 -12.93 -13.88
C VAL A 81 -25.78 -14.08 -14.57
N VAL A 82 -24.50 -14.28 -14.23
CA VAL A 82 -23.63 -15.27 -14.88
C VAL A 82 -23.70 -16.62 -14.16
N ASN A 83 -24.04 -17.69 -14.90
CA ASN A 83 -23.89 -19.06 -14.40
C ASN A 83 -22.49 -19.59 -14.74
N GLY A 84 -21.65 -19.76 -13.72
CA GLY A 84 -20.26 -20.21 -13.87
C GLY A 84 -20.06 -21.61 -14.45
N GLU A 85 -21.03 -22.52 -14.29
CA GLU A 85 -20.96 -23.89 -14.83
C GLU A 85 -21.14 -23.92 -16.35
N ARG A 86 -21.89 -22.94 -16.89
CA ARG A 86 -22.16 -22.82 -18.34
C ARG A 86 -21.28 -21.77 -19.02
N TRP A 87 -20.53 -20.99 -18.26
CA TRP A 87 -19.73 -19.89 -18.77
C TRP A 87 -18.46 -20.38 -19.48
N THR A 88 -18.09 -19.70 -20.57
CA THR A 88 -16.85 -19.97 -21.31
C THR A 88 -16.13 -18.69 -21.72
N LEU A 89 -14.79 -18.71 -21.66
CA LEU A 89 -13.90 -17.70 -22.22
C LEU A 89 -13.43 -18.12 -23.60
N GLU A 90 -13.62 -17.29 -24.61
CA GLU A 90 -13.10 -17.54 -25.96
C GLU A 90 -11.88 -16.66 -26.23
N ILE A 91 -10.77 -17.31 -26.60
CA ILE A 91 -9.55 -16.65 -27.09
C ILE A 91 -9.47 -16.93 -28.59
N ALA A 92 -9.68 -15.88 -29.39
CA ALA A 92 -9.76 -15.96 -30.84
C ALA A 92 -9.02 -14.78 -31.50
N GLY A 93 -9.13 -14.64 -32.82
CA GLY A 93 -8.48 -13.58 -33.60
C GLY A 93 -7.10 -14.00 -34.09
N LEU A 94 -6.11 -13.12 -33.96
CA LEU A 94 -4.75 -13.34 -34.46
C LEU A 94 -3.94 -14.24 -33.51
N VAL A 95 -4.37 -15.50 -33.38
CA VAL A 95 -3.73 -16.52 -32.55
C VAL A 95 -3.54 -17.81 -33.36
N SER A 96 -2.47 -18.55 -33.07
CA SER A 96 -2.19 -19.81 -33.80
C SER A 96 -3.20 -20.92 -33.50
N ARG A 97 -3.73 -20.95 -32.28
CA ARG A 97 -4.72 -21.94 -31.81
C ARG A 97 -5.80 -21.24 -30.99
N PRO A 98 -6.96 -20.96 -31.59
CA PRO A 98 -8.12 -20.49 -30.85
C PRO A 98 -8.54 -21.51 -29.80
N VAL A 99 -8.96 -21.04 -28.63
CA VAL A 99 -9.40 -21.92 -27.52
C VAL A 99 -10.67 -21.38 -26.86
N LYS A 100 -11.49 -22.30 -26.34
CA LYS A 100 -12.59 -21.99 -25.42
C LYS A 100 -12.31 -22.65 -24.08
N LEU A 101 -12.27 -21.85 -23.02
CA LEU A 101 -11.95 -22.31 -21.66
C LEU A 101 -13.20 -22.23 -20.79
N ALA A 102 -13.56 -23.34 -20.15
CA ALA A 102 -14.57 -23.32 -19.09
C ALA A 102 -14.02 -22.58 -17.86
N TYR A 103 -14.92 -22.05 -17.02
CA TYR A 103 -14.51 -21.36 -15.78
C TYR A 103 -13.62 -22.24 -14.88
N SER A 104 -13.94 -23.54 -14.77
CA SER A 104 -13.14 -24.51 -14.00
C SER A 104 -11.72 -24.68 -14.54
N SER A 105 -11.54 -24.63 -15.86
CA SER A 105 -10.22 -24.72 -16.48
C SER A 105 -9.34 -23.51 -16.14
N ILE A 106 -9.93 -22.32 -16.08
CA ILE A 106 -9.21 -21.09 -15.68
C ILE A 106 -8.81 -21.17 -14.21
N ARG A 107 -9.72 -21.62 -13.33
CA ARG A 107 -9.45 -21.79 -11.90
C ARG A 107 -8.37 -22.83 -11.58
N ALA A 108 -8.10 -23.75 -12.50
CA ALA A 108 -7.03 -24.74 -12.37
C ALA A 108 -5.64 -24.23 -12.82
N LEU A 109 -5.56 -23.05 -13.44
CA LEU A 109 -4.28 -22.43 -13.79
C LEU A 109 -3.55 -21.95 -12.51
N PRO A 110 -2.21 -21.90 -12.51
CA PRO A 110 -1.45 -21.31 -11.40
C PRO A 110 -1.88 -19.87 -11.13
N SER A 111 -2.38 -19.61 -9.92
CA SER A 111 -2.80 -18.27 -9.51
C SER A 111 -1.63 -17.44 -8.98
N VAL A 112 -1.67 -16.14 -9.24
CA VAL A 112 -0.79 -15.15 -8.61
C VAL A 112 -1.64 -14.14 -7.85
N GLU A 113 -1.18 -13.74 -6.67
CA GLU A 113 -1.82 -12.72 -5.84
C GLU A 113 -0.99 -11.44 -5.89
N ARG A 114 -1.65 -10.30 -6.12
CA ARG A 114 -1.01 -8.98 -6.22
C ARG A 114 -1.96 -7.90 -5.74
N TYR A 115 -1.41 -6.92 -5.02
CA TYR A 115 -2.10 -5.67 -4.74
C TYR A 115 -2.08 -4.77 -5.97
N HIS A 116 -3.25 -4.32 -6.39
CA HIS A 116 -3.43 -3.36 -7.47
C HIS A 116 -4.47 -2.34 -7.05
N THR A 117 -4.15 -1.06 -7.26
CA THR A 117 -5.13 0.03 -7.21
C THR A 117 -5.80 0.12 -8.57
N LEU A 118 -7.13 0.06 -8.60
CA LEU A 118 -7.90 0.45 -9.78
C LEU A 118 -8.37 1.87 -9.54
N GLU A 119 -8.14 2.76 -10.49
CA GLU A 119 -8.63 4.13 -10.43
C GLU A 119 -9.42 4.40 -11.70
N CYS A 120 -10.60 5.01 -11.55
CA CYS A 120 -11.38 5.43 -12.70
C CYS A 120 -10.71 6.63 -13.37
N ILE A 121 -10.65 6.66 -14.70
CA ILE A 121 -10.21 7.85 -15.45
C ILE A 121 -11.05 9.10 -15.13
N SER A 122 -12.27 8.92 -14.65
CA SER A 122 -13.17 9.99 -14.21
C SER A 122 -13.00 10.38 -12.73
N ASN A 123 -12.01 9.84 -12.03
CA ASN A 123 -11.75 10.21 -10.64
C ASN A 123 -11.21 11.65 -10.59
N GLU A 124 -11.87 12.51 -9.82
CA GLU A 124 -11.40 13.88 -9.60
C GLU A 124 -10.28 13.92 -8.55
N ILE A 125 -9.61 15.06 -8.42
CA ILE A 125 -8.59 15.26 -7.37
C ILE A 125 -9.28 15.15 -6.00
N GLY A 126 -8.90 14.13 -5.23
CA GLY A 126 -9.53 13.80 -3.94
C GLY A 126 -10.88 13.10 -4.06
N GLY A 127 -11.21 12.53 -5.22
CA GLY A 127 -12.40 11.73 -5.47
C GLY A 127 -12.37 10.34 -4.81
N ASN A 128 -13.46 9.60 -4.97
CA ASN A 128 -13.71 8.31 -4.32
C ASN A 128 -13.80 7.12 -5.31
N LEU A 129 -13.26 7.26 -6.52
CA LEU A 129 -13.25 6.21 -7.54
C LEU A 129 -11.86 5.53 -7.62
N ILE A 130 -11.33 5.16 -6.44
CA ILE A 130 -10.00 4.56 -6.22
C ILE A 130 -10.01 3.53 -5.08
#